data_AF-A0A0M3J3C8-F1
#
_entry.id   AF-A0A0M3J3C8-F1
#
_cell.length_a   1.000
_cell.length_b   1.000
_cell.length_c   1.000
_cell.angle_alpha   90.00
_cell.angle_beta   90.00
_cell.angle_gamma   90.00
#
_symmetry.space_group_name_H-M   'P 1'
#
loop_
_entity.id
_entity.type
_entity.pdbx_description
1 polymer ?
#
loop_
_entity_poly.entity_id
_entity_poly.type
_entity_poly.pdbx_seq_one_letter_code
_entity_poly.pdbx_strand_id
1 'polypeptide(L)'
;MHRRERQLKQMLTQLRIDARSLVMPWDHVVCHLGEDPPNAPPRESVDLPISYVEAMNDLIKKNSGEAAICLLNLPTPPNDVSLSDRYLNVVQCLTDGLPPTLLVHGISSVISTAL
;
A
#
# COMPACT_ATOMS: atom_id res chain seq x y z
N MET A 1 -20.38 -1.75 6.01
CA MET A 1 -19.53 -1.56 4.82
C MET A 1 -20.15 -0.64 3.76
N HIS A 2 -21.42 -0.80 3.36
CA HIS A 2 -22.04 -0.04 2.22
C HIS A 2 -22.23 1.48 2.37
N ARG A 3 -22.06 2.07 3.57
CA ARG A 3 -22.21 3.53 3.74
C ARG A 3 -20.99 4.30 3.22
N ARG A 4 -19.78 3.83 3.53
CA ARG A 4 -18.52 4.45 3.11
C ARG A 4 -18.34 4.39 1.60
N GLU A 5 -18.66 3.26 0.99
CA GLU A 5 -18.56 3.09 -0.47
C GLU A 5 -19.51 4.04 -1.22
N ARG A 6 -20.74 4.22 -0.73
CA ARG A 6 -21.70 5.18 -1.30
C ARG A 6 -21.23 6.62 -1.14
N GLN A 7 -20.68 6.98 0.02
CA GLN A 7 -20.11 8.30 0.25
C GLN A 7 -18.93 8.57 -0.68
N LEU A 8 -18.02 7.61 -0.83
CA LEU A 8 -16.88 7.72 -1.74
C LEU A 8 -17.35 7.89 -3.19
N LYS A 9 -18.30 7.07 -3.65
CA LYS A 9 -18.89 7.21 -4.99
C LYS A 9 -19.54 8.58 -5.19
N GLN A 10 -20.29 9.08 -4.21
CA GLN A 10 -20.88 10.43 -4.27
C GLN A 10 -19.82 11.52 -4.39
N MET A 11 -18.72 11.42 -3.62
CA MET A 11 -17.61 12.37 -3.70
C MET A 11 -16.90 12.31 -5.06
N LEU A 12 -16.60 11.11 -5.57
CA LEU A 12 -15.98 10.93 -6.89
C LEU A 12 -16.85 11.55 -8.01
N THR A 13 -18.17 11.34 -7.95
CA THR A 13 -19.12 11.97 -8.89
C THR A 13 -19.12 13.49 -8.78
N GLN A 14 -19.12 14.04 -7.56
CA GLN A 14 -19.07 15.50 -7.35
C GLN A 14 -17.78 16.12 -7.89
N LEU A 15 -16.65 15.46 -7.67
CA LEU A 15 -15.33 15.87 -8.14
C LEU A 15 -15.10 15.57 -9.63
N ARG A 16 -16.07 14.93 -10.31
CA ARG A 16 -15.97 14.49 -11.71
C ARG A 16 -14.76 13.60 -11.98
N ILE A 17 -14.37 12.82 -10.98
CA ILE A 17 -13.27 11.86 -11.07
C ILE A 17 -13.87 10.52 -11.50
N ASP A 18 -13.52 10.07 -12.70
CA ASP A 18 -13.86 8.72 -13.14
C ASP A 18 -12.94 7.71 -12.45
N ALA A 19 -13.41 7.16 -11.33
CA ALA A 19 -12.68 6.18 -10.55
C ALA A 19 -13.58 5.02 -10.12
N ARG A 20 -12.98 3.85 -10.00
CA ARG A 20 -13.65 2.62 -9.55
C ARG A 20 -13.04 2.15 -8.23
N SER A 21 -13.90 1.87 -7.26
CA SER A 21 -13.52 1.24 -6.00
C SER A 21 -13.78 -0.24 -6.10
N LEU A 22 -12.74 -1.06 -5.93
CA LEU A 22 -12.83 -2.52 -5.95
C LEU A 22 -12.48 -3.06 -4.56
N VAL A 23 -13.30 -3.99 -4.07
CA VAL A 23 -13.00 -4.75 -2.85
C VAL A 23 -12.32 -6.04 -3.28
N MET A 24 -11.15 -6.35 -2.71
CA MET A 24 -10.37 -7.50 -3.13
C MET A 24 -10.07 -8.44 -1.97
N PRO A 25 -10.18 -9.76 -2.17
CA PRO A 25 -9.73 -10.74 -1.21
C PRO A 25 -8.19 -10.72 -1.17
N TRP A 26 -7.64 -10.55 0.03
CA TRP A 26 -6.20 -10.46 0.27
C TRP A 26 -5.71 -11.50 1.30
N ASP A 27 -6.52 -12.51 1.60
CA ASP A 27 -6.21 -13.56 2.58
C ASP A 27 -4.92 -14.31 2.23
N HIS A 28 -4.68 -14.52 0.92
CA HIS A 28 -3.45 -15.12 0.39
C HIS A 28 -2.19 -14.26 0.59
N VAL A 29 -2.34 -12.97 0.88
CA VAL A 29 -1.24 -12.07 1.22
C VAL A 29 -1.04 -12.09 2.73
N VAL A 30 -2.13 -11.91 3.50
CA VAL A 30 -2.09 -11.80 4.96
C VAL A 30 -1.58 -13.06 5.64
N CYS A 31 -1.78 -14.25 5.06
CA CYS A 31 -1.25 -15.50 5.61
C CYS A 31 0.28 -15.50 5.76
N HIS A 32 0.99 -14.74 4.93
CA HIS A 32 2.45 -14.62 4.99
C HIS A 32 2.93 -13.67 6.09
N LEU A 33 2.06 -12.82 6.63
CA LEU A 33 2.41 -11.83 7.64
C LEU A 33 2.72 -12.51 8.98
N GLY A 34 2.06 -13.62 9.31
CA GLY A 34 2.22 -14.30 10.60
C GLY A 34 1.63 -13.51 11.78
N GLU A 35 1.29 -14.19 12.86
CA GLU A 35 0.72 -13.55 14.06
C GLU A 35 1.81 -12.83 14.86
N ASP A 36 1.53 -11.59 15.26
CA ASP A 36 2.38 -10.89 16.22
C ASP A 36 2.15 -11.43 17.63
N PRO A 37 3.22 -11.66 18.42
CA PRO A 37 3.04 -11.93 19.83
C PRO A 37 2.38 -10.71 20.50
N PRO A 38 1.56 -10.90 21.55
CA PRO A 38 0.69 -9.87 22.12
C PRO A 38 1.40 -8.63 22.69
N ASN A 39 2.74 -8.62 22.72
CA ASN A 39 3.58 -7.55 23.24
C ASN A 39 4.70 -7.13 22.28
N ALA A 40 4.61 -7.48 20.98
CA ALA A 40 5.60 -7.06 20.00
C ALA A 40 5.59 -5.53 19.81
N PRO A 41 6.76 -4.90 19.59
CA PRO A 41 6.81 -3.53 19.08
C PRO A 41 6.10 -3.43 17.72
N PRO A 42 5.65 -2.24 17.30
CA PRO A 42 5.10 -2.02 15.96
C PRO A 42 6.11 -2.51 14.92
N ARG A 43 5.68 -3.40 14.02
CA ARG A 43 6.55 -3.93 12.97
C ARG A 43 7.07 -2.81 12.08
N GLU A 44 8.38 -2.76 11.91
CA GLU A 44 8.98 -1.87 10.91
C GLU A 44 8.82 -2.48 9.51
N SER A 45 8.90 -1.65 8.49
CA SER A 45 8.79 -2.08 7.09
C SER A 45 9.83 -3.13 6.70
N VAL A 46 11.00 -3.11 7.36
CA VAL A 46 12.11 -4.06 7.19
C VAL A 46 11.86 -5.43 7.82
N ASP A 47 10.94 -5.53 8.78
CA ASP A 47 10.61 -6.79 9.47
C ASP A 47 9.57 -7.61 8.71
N LEU A 48 9.01 -7.06 7.62
CA LEU A 48 8.03 -7.75 6.81
C LEU A 48 8.66 -8.97 6.11
N PRO A 49 8.02 -10.14 6.17
CA PRO A 49 8.44 -11.31 5.41
C PRO A 49 8.45 -11.00 3.90
N ILE A 50 9.49 -11.41 3.19
CA ILE A 50 9.60 -11.18 1.74
C ILE A 50 8.42 -11.81 1.00
N SER A 51 7.96 -12.98 1.42
CA SER A 51 6.78 -13.65 0.86
C SER A 51 5.50 -12.82 0.97
N TYR A 52 5.34 -12.04 2.04
CA TYR A 52 4.23 -11.09 2.18
C TYR A 52 4.34 -9.96 1.17
N VAL A 53 5.54 -9.40 1.00
CA VAL A 53 5.82 -8.31 0.07
C VAL A 53 5.61 -8.77 -1.39
N GLU A 54 6.07 -9.96 -1.74
CA GLU A 54 5.88 -10.57 -3.06
C GLU A 54 4.40 -10.83 -3.36
N ALA A 55 3.67 -11.44 -2.42
CA ALA A 55 2.24 -11.67 -2.58
C ALA A 55 1.46 -10.35 -2.74
N MET A 56 1.88 -9.30 -2.04
CA MET A 56 1.29 -7.96 -2.18
C MET A 56 1.60 -7.34 -3.54
N ASN A 57 2.85 -7.46 -4.02
CA ASN A 57 3.22 -7.02 -5.36
C ASN A 57 2.39 -7.74 -6.43
N ASP A 58 2.27 -9.07 -6.35
CA ASP A 58 1.46 -9.86 -7.28
C ASP A 58 -0.01 -9.43 -7.31
N LEU A 59 -0.57 -9.10 -6.14
CA LEU A 59 -1.93 -8.57 -6.06
C LEU A 59 -2.04 -7.21 -6.76
N ILE A 60 -1.08 -6.32 -6.59
CA ILE A 60 -1.06 -5.00 -7.25
C ILE A 60 -0.93 -5.20 -8.77
N LYS A 61 0.06 -6.00 -9.22
CA LYS A 61 0.30 -6.32 -10.65
C LYS A 61 -0.97 -6.78 -11.37
N LYS A 62 -1.69 -7.75 -10.76
CA LYS A 62 -2.92 -8.30 -11.34
C LYS A 62 -4.00 -7.25 -11.57
N ASN A 63 -3.99 -6.15 -10.80
CA ASN A 63 -5.01 -5.11 -10.84
C ASN A 63 -4.54 -3.82 -11.51
N SER A 64 -3.24 -3.66 -11.70
CA SER A 64 -2.65 -2.44 -12.26
C SER A 64 -1.96 -2.65 -13.61
N GLY A 65 -2.09 -3.82 -14.25
CA GLY A 65 -1.35 -4.15 -15.49
C GLY A 65 -1.52 -3.14 -16.65
N GLU A 66 -2.66 -2.46 -16.72
CA GLU A 66 -2.94 -1.42 -17.74
C GLU A 66 -2.88 0.02 -17.19
N ALA A 67 -2.45 0.20 -15.93
CA ALA A 67 -2.40 1.51 -15.30
C ALA A 67 -1.26 2.35 -15.90
N ALA A 68 -1.56 3.60 -16.28
CA ALA A 68 -0.54 4.56 -16.70
C ALA A 68 0.38 4.97 -15.55
N ILE A 69 -0.14 4.99 -14.32
CA ILE A 69 0.60 5.28 -13.09
C ILE A 69 -0.01 4.53 -11.90
N CYS A 70 0.85 4.02 -11.02
CA CYS A 70 0.47 3.44 -9.73
C CYS A 70 0.85 4.40 -8.60
N LEU A 71 -0.08 4.75 -7.73
CA LEU A 71 0.19 5.54 -6.53
C LEU A 71 0.11 4.61 -5.32
N LEU A 72 1.23 4.44 -4.62
CA LEU A 72 1.31 3.61 -3.42
C LEU A 72 1.86 4.42 -2.25
N ASN A 73 1.60 3.96 -1.03
CA ASN A 73 2.19 4.56 0.16
C ASN A 73 3.66 4.13 0.28
N LEU A 74 4.57 5.08 0.51
CA LEU A 74 5.97 4.79 0.78
C LEU A 74 6.07 4.25 2.23
N PRO A 75 6.63 3.04 2.44
CA PRO A 75 6.83 2.49 3.77
C PRO A 75 7.75 3.39 4.59
N THR A 76 7.48 3.54 5.88
CA THR A 76 8.33 4.34 6.77
C THR A 76 9.74 3.74 6.80
N PRO A 77 10.79 4.55 6.58
CA PRO A 77 12.16 4.06 6.66
C PRO A 77 12.52 3.64 8.09
N PRO A 78 13.41 2.65 8.27
CA PRO A 78 13.90 2.25 9.59
C PRO A 78 14.66 3.41 10.25
N ASN A 79 14.62 3.45 11.58
CA ASN A 79 15.40 4.43 12.35
C ASN A 79 16.91 4.13 12.31
N ASP A 80 17.26 2.83 12.19
CA ASP A 80 18.64 2.38 12.08
C ASP A 80 19.11 2.42 10.63
N VAL A 81 20.13 3.24 10.38
CA VAL A 81 20.77 3.39 9.06
C VAL A 81 21.39 2.09 8.59
N SER A 82 21.80 1.19 9.49
CA SER A 82 22.38 -0.11 9.12
C SER A 82 21.37 -1.00 8.37
N LEU A 83 20.07 -0.76 8.53
CA LEU A 83 19.00 -1.51 7.88
C LEU A 83 18.57 -0.90 6.53
N SER A 84 19.24 0.16 6.06
CA SER A 84 18.88 0.86 4.83
C SER A 84 18.89 -0.04 3.60
N ASP A 85 19.90 -0.92 3.46
CA ASP A 85 19.97 -1.86 2.33
C ASP A 85 18.79 -2.85 2.33
N ARG A 86 18.41 -3.31 3.53
CA ARG A 86 17.26 -4.21 3.68
C ARG A 86 15.95 -3.49 3.36
N TYR A 87 15.82 -2.23 3.77
CA TYR A 87 14.67 -1.41 3.44
C TYR A 87 14.54 -1.19 1.93
N LEU A 88 15.64 -0.84 1.25
CA LEU A 88 15.65 -0.67 -0.19
C LEU A 88 15.28 -1.97 -0.92
N ASN A 89 15.75 -3.12 -0.41
CA ASN A 89 15.37 -4.42 -0.96
C ASN A 89 13.86 -4.68 -0.82
N VAL A 90 13.25 -4.36 0.33
CA VAL A 90 11.79 -4.47 0.51
C VAL A 90 11.03 -3.58 -0.47
N VAL A 91 11.46 -2.32 -0.63
CA VAL A 91 10.84 -1.38 -1.59
C VAL A 91 11.01 -1.86 -3.03
N GLN A 92 12.17 -2.43 -3.36
CA GLN A 92 12.44 -3.02 -4.67
C GLN A 92 11.53 -4.24 -4.92
N CYS A 93 11.42 -5.17 -3.97
CA CYS A 93 10.51 -6.32 -4.07
C CYS A 93 9.05 -5.89 -4.19
N LEU A 94 8.63 -4.80 -3.52
CA LEU A 94 7.26 -4.30 -3.61
C LEU A 94 6.95 -3.67 -4.97
N THR A 95 7.94 -3.04 -5.61
CA THR A 95 7.77 -2.28 -6.86
C THR A 95 8.24 -3.02 -8.11
N ASP A 96 8.87 -4.18 -7.94
CA ASP A 96 9.37 -5.00 -9.03
C ASP A 96 8.26 -5.30 -10.04
N GLY A 97 8.47 -5.02 -11.32
CA GLY A 97 7.52 -5.30 -12.40
C GLY A 97 6.18 -4.55 -12.33
N LEU A 98 6.06 -3.49 -11.51
CA LEU A 98 4.90 -2.60 -11.54
C LEU A 98 5.00 -1.57 -12.69
N PRO A 99 3.87 -1.01 -13.15
CA PRO A 99 3.86 0.18 -13.99
C PRO A 99 4.59 1.36 -13.33
N PRO A 100 4.77 2.51 -14.02
CA PRO A 100 5.35 3.71 -13.42
C PRO A 100 4.70 4.02 -12.05
N THR A 101 5.48 3.89 -10.98
CA THR A 101 4.95 3.91 -9.60
C THR A 101 5.48 5.12 -8.84
N LEU A 102 4.57 5.87 -8.22
CA LEU A 102 4.87 6.96 -7.30
C LEU A 102 4.60 6.51 -5.87
N LEU A 103 5.66 6.42 -5.07
CA LEU A 103 5.56 6.14 -3.63
C LEU A 103 5.44 7.47 -2.88
N VAL A 104 4.38 7.62 -2.08
CA VAL A 104 4.06 8.87 -1.37
C VAL A 104 4.04 8.61 0.14
N HIS A 105 4.71 9.44 0.93
CA HIS A 105 4.59 9.46 2.39
C HIS A 105 4.15 10.84 2.85
N GLY A 106 3.11 10.91 3.68
CA GLY A 106 2.70 12.17 4.30
C GLY A 106 3.44 12.40 5.61
N ILE A 107 4.15 13.51 5.74
CA ILE A 107 4.78 13.95 7.01
C ILE A 107 3.75 14.46 8.04
N SER A 108 2.58 14.88 7.58
CA SER A 108 1.49 15.40 8.42
C SER A 108 0.13 15.06 7.83
N SER A 109 -0.87 14.89 8.70
CA SER A 109 -2.26 14.69 8.27
C SER A 109 -2.77 15.98 7.64
N VAL A 110 -2.92 15.97 6.32
CA VAL A 110 -3.55 17.07 5.59
C VAL A 110 -5.03 16.75 5.45
N ILE A 111 -5.88 17.50 6.14
CA ILE A 111 -7.32 17.50 5.84
C ILE A 111 -7.49 18.38 4.60
N SER A 112 -7.54 17.75 3.42
CA SER A 112 -7.86 18.47 2.20
C SER A 112 -9.36 18.78 2.21
N THR A 113 -9.72 19.97 2.70
CA THR A 113 -11.03 20.58 2.41
C THR A 113 -10.93 21.27 1.05
N ALA A 114 -10.71 20.49 -0.01
CA ALA A 114 -10.96 21.00 -1.35
C ALA A 114 -12.49 21.13 -1.50
N LEU A 115 -12.94 22.39 -1.52
CA LEU A 115 -14.32 22.85 -1.72
C LEU A 115 -14.84 22.49 -3.12
#